data_AF-A0A015KPS8-F1
#
_entry.id   AF-A0A015KPS8-F1
#
_cell.length_a   1.000
_cell.length_b   1.000
_cell.length_c   1.000
_cell.angle_alpha   90.00
_cell.angle_beta   90.00
_cell.angle_gamma   90.00
#
_symmetry.space_group_name_H-M   'P 1'
#
loop_
_entity.id
_entity.type
_entity.pdbx_description
1 polymer ?
#
loop_
_entity_poly.entity_id
_entity_poly.type
_entity_poly.pdbx_seq_one_letter_code
_entity_poly.pdbx_strand_id
1 'polypeptide(L)' 'MSQEVVKQLLFRYLATTDKAKLKKCGIMERLVLFVVEAFKVHYVKYDVKTIKDLDRITMECKVPSRSGKNIASRLSLE' A
#
# COMPACT_ATOMS: atom_id res chain seq x y z
N MET A 1 3.18 -15.32 6.79
CA MET A 1 3.51 -13.98 7.33
C MET A 1 2.31 -13.46 8.10
N SER A 2 2.46 -13.05 9.36
CA SER A 2 1.33 -12.53 10.15
C SER A 2 0.96 -11.12 9.67
N GLN A 3 -0.34 -10.81 9.58
CA GLN A 3 -0.82 -9.47 9.21
C GLN A 3 -0.26 -8.37 10.13
N GLU A 4 0.02 -8.70 11.39
CA GLU A 4 0.58 -7.77 12.38
C GLU A 4 1.99 -7.31 11.98
N VAL A 5 2.82 -8.24 11.48
CA VAL A 5 4.19 -7.95 11.01
C VAL A 5 4.14 -7.04 9.78
N VAL A 6 3.20 -7.30 8.87
CA VAL A 6 2.99 -6.47 7.67
C VAL A 6 2.57 -5.05 8.06
N LYS A 7 1.64 -4.91 9.01
CA LYS A 7 1.22 -3.60 9.54
C LYS A 7 2.39 -2.83 10.13
N GLN A 8 3.23 -3.48 10.94
CA GLN A 8 4.41 -2.84 11.54
C GLN A 8 5.42 -2.38 10.47
N LEU A 9 5.68 -3.22 9.46
CA LEU A 9 6.53 -2.87 8.33
C LEU A 9 5.99 -1.65 7.58
N LEU A 10 4.70 -1.68 7.21
CA LEU A 10 4.04 -0.57 6.53
C LEU A 10 4.06 0.70 7.38
N PHE A 11 3.87 0.61 8.70
CA PHE A 11 3.95 1.78 9.59
C PHE A 11 5.33 2.43 9.63
N ARG A 12 6.40 1.65 9.43
CA ARG A 12 7.77 2.14 9.36
C ARG A 12 8.03 2.87 8.05
N TYR A 13 7.57 2.32 6.93
CA TYR A 13 7.73 2.92 5.61
C TYR A 13 6.79 4.12 5.38
N LEU A 14 5.59 4.09 5.95
CA LEU A 14 4.59 5.16 5.87
C LEU A 14 4.67 6.12 7.08
N ALA A 15 5.84 6.25 7.71
CA ALA A 15 6.02 7.07 8.91
C ALA A 15 5.68 8.56 8.70
N THR A 16 5.87 9.05 7.48
CA THR A 16 5.59 10.44 7.06
C THR A 16 4.14 10.64 6.59
N THR A 17 3.33 9.59 6.58
CA THR A 17 1.94 9.60 6.10
C THR A 17 0.96 9.86 7.25
N ASP A 18 -0.21 10.41 6.93
CA ASP A 18 -1.29 10.58 7.92
C ASP A 18 -1.92 9.21 8.26
N LYS A 19 -1.40 8.58 9.33
CA LYS A 19 -1.82 7.25 9.79
C LYS A 19 -3.30 7.20 10.19
N ALA A 20 -3.83 8.29 10.74
CA ALA A 20 -5.24 8.37 11.12
C ALA A 20 -6.13 8.35 9.88
N LYS A 21 -5.76 9.07 8.82
CA LYS A 21 -6.46 9.02 7.53
C LYS A 21 -6.30 7.68 6.83
N LEU A 22 -5.13 7.06 6.86
CA LEU A 22 -4.93 5.71 6.29
C LEU A 22 -5.89 4.68 6.90
N LYS A 23 -6.04 4.71 8.23
CA LYS A 23 -6.97 3.83 8.94
C LYS A 23 -8.44 4.20 8.67
N LYS A 24 -8.77 5.49 8.66
CA LYS A 24 -10.14 5.97 8.38
C LYS A 24 -10.61 5.62 6.96
N CYS A 25 -9.70 5.64 5.99
CA CYS A 25 -10.01 5.33 4.59
C CYS A 25 -9.89 3.83 4.25
N GLY A 26 -9.59 2.96 5.23
CA GLY A 26 -9.43 1.52 4.98
C GLY A 26 -8.22 1.14 4.12
N ILE A 27 -7.29 2.08 3.90
CA ILE A 27 -6.14 1.89 3.01
C ILE A 27 -5.13 0.95 3.64
N MET A 28 -4.96 1.01 4.96
CA MET A 28 -4.00 0.14 5.66
C MET A 28 -4.39 -1.34 5.50
N GLU A 29 -5.67 -1.66 5.60
CA GLU A 29 -6.22 -3.00 5.45
C GLU A 29 -6.01 -3.53 4.03
N ARG A 30 -6.23 -2.68 3.01
CA ARG A 30 -5.96 -3.01 1.60
C ARG A 30 -4.48 -3.26 1.33
N LEU A 31 -3.58 -2.45 1.88
CA LEU A 31 -2.13 -2.63 1.75
C LEU A 31 -1.65 -3.91 2.43
N VAL A 32 -2.19 -4.23 3.61
CA VAL A 32 -1.87 -5.47 4.32
C VAL A 32 -2.32 -6.68 3.50
N LEU A 33 -3.53 -6.64 2.95
CA LEU A 33 -4.05 -7.69 2.07
C LEU A 33 -3.15 -7.86 0.83
N PHE A 34 -2.79 -6.75 0.18
CA PHE A 34 -1.90 -6.76 -1.00
C PHE A 34 -0.59 -7.48 -0.69
N VAL A 35 0.11 -7.06 0.37
CA VAL A 35 1.43 -7.62 0.71
C VAL A 35 1.32 -9.11 1.07
N VAL A 36 0.27 -9.53 1.79
CA VAL A 36 0.08 -10.94 2.14
C VAL A 36 -0.17 -11.80 0.90
N GLU A 37 -1.08 -11.37 0.01
CA GLU A 37 -1.42 -12.13 -1.19
C GLU A 37 -0.27 -12.13 -2.21
N ALA A 38 0.38 -10.98 -2.41
CA ALA A 38 1.56 -10.90 -3.27
C ALA A 38 2.69 -11.82 -2.77
N PHE A 39 2.90 -11.89 -1.45
CA PHE A 39 3.90 -12.77 -0.86
C PHE A 39 3.56 -14.26 -1.07
N LYS A 40 2.29 -14.66 -0.96
CA LYS A 40 1.84 -16.02 -1.27
C LYS A 40 2.12 -16.38 -2.73
N VAL A 41 1.72 -15.51 -3.66
CA VAL A 41 1.93 -15.72 -5.10
C VAL A 41 3.43 -15.81 -5.43
N HIS A 42 4.21 -14.90 -4.84
CA HIS A 42 5.67 -14.88 -5.00
C HIS A 42 6.32 -16.18 -4.52
N TYR A 43 5.94 -16.66 -3.34
CA TYR A 43 6.52 -17.87 -2.74
C TYR A 43 6.12 -19.15 -3.48
N VAL A 44 4.89 -19.23 -4.00
CA VAL A 44 4.39 -20.45 -4.66
C VAL A 44 4.93 -20.61 -6.08
N LYS A 45 4.90 -19.55 -6.90
CA LYS A 45 5.26 -19.68 -8.33
C LYS A 45 5.86 -18.44 -8.98
N TYR A 46 6.17 -17.39 -8.20
CA TYR A 46 6.66 -16.11 -8.72
C TYR A 46 5.88 -15.64 -9.97
N ASP A 47 4.55 -15.57 -9.85
CA ASP A 47 3.70 -15.15 -10.97
C ASP A 47 3.50 -13.63 -10.99
N VAL A 48 4.28 -12.96 -11.84
CA VAL A 48 4.25 -11.51 -12.04
C VAL A 48 2.88 -11.04 -12.56
N LYS A 49 2.17 -11.84 -13.35
CA LYS A 49 0.86 -11.45 -13.89
C LYS A 49 -0.17 -11.39 -12.78
N THR A 50 -0.20 -12.42 -11.93
CA THR A 50 -1.09 -12.45 -10.77
C THR A 50 -0.76 -11.33 -9.76
N ILE A 51 0.52 -10.99 -9.56
CA ILE A 51 0.90 -9.82 -8.74
C ILE A 51 0.39 -8.50 -9.33
N LYS A 52 0.44 -8.32 -10.66
CA LYS A 52 -0.11 -7.14 -11.33
C LYS A 52 -1.63 -7.05 -11.20
N ASP A 53 -2.33 -8.19 -11.26
CA ASP A 53 -3.77 -8.21 -11.06
C ASP A 53 -4.14 -7.87 -9.60
N LEU A 54 -3.33 -8.33 -8.63
CA LEU A 54 -3.46 -7.94 -7.22
C LEU A 54 -3.21 -6.44 -7.01
N ASP A 55 -2.33 -5.80 -7.78
CA ASP A 55 -2.05 -4.36 -7.64
C ASP A 55 -3.28 -3.48 -7.90
N ARG A 56 -4.29 -3.99 -8.63
CA ARG A 56 -5.58 -3.30 -8.80
C ARG A 56 -6.25 -2.93 -7.48
N ILE A 57 -6.01 -3.68 -6.41
CA ILE A 57 -6.58 -3.36 -5.08
C ILE A 57 -5.96 -2.11 -4.45
N THR A 58 -4.80 -1.68 -4.95
CA THR A 58 -4.08 -0.49 -4.50
C THR A 58 -4.31 0.72 -5.41
N MET A 59 -4.81 0.54 -6.64
CA MET A 59 -5.02 1.63 -7.61
C MET A 59 -5.87 2.79 -7.09
N GLU A 60 -6.87 2.52 -6.26
CA GLU A 60 -7.74 3.56 -5.68
C GLU A 60 -7.19 4.14 -4.36
N CYS A 61 -6.11 3.58 -3.83
CA CYS A 61 -5.52 4.00 -2.56
C CYS A 61 -4.76 5.32 -2.73
N LYS A 62 -5.41 6.43 -2.39
CA LYS A 62 -4.73 7.74 -2.28
C LYS A 62 -4.01 7.84 -0.94
N VAL A 63 -2.67 7.80 -0.96
CA VAL A 63 -1.83 7.94 0.24
C VAL A 63 -1.92 9.38 0.76
N PRO A 64 -2.53 9.63 1.94
CA PRO A 64 -2.76 10.98 2.43
C PRO A 64 -1.47 11.56 3.04
N SER A 65 -1.00 12.67 2.47
CA SER A 65 0.15 13.40 3.00
C SER A 65 -0.12 13.96 4.40
N ARG A 66 0.80 13.76 5.33
CA ARG A 66 0.73 14.34 6.69
C ARG A 66 0.81 15.86 6.69
N SER A 67 1.51 16.45 5.71
CA SER A 67 1.62 17.91 5.58
C SER A 67 0.43 18.55 4.86
N GLY A 68 -0.50 17.75 4.33
CA GLY A 68 -1.56 18.22 3.43
C GLY A 68 -1.07 18.66 2.06
N LYS A 69 0.25 18.70 1.82
CA LYS A 69 0.84 19.05 0.53
C LYS A 69 0.96 17.80 -0.33
N ASN A 70 0.30 17.80 -1.48
CA ASN A 70 0.46 16.77 -2.50
C ASN A 70 1.65 17.13 -3.39
N ILE A 71 2.82 16.53 -3.14
CA ILE A 71 4.01 16.81 -3.96
C ILE A 71 3.82 16.32 -5.40
N ALA A 72 3.02 15.28 -5.61
CA ALA A 72 2.69 14.77 -6.93
C ALA A 72 1.83 15.73 -7.75
N SER A 73 1.12 16.69 -7.13
CA SER A 73 0.43 17.74 -7.90
C SER A 73 1.38 18.73 -8.57
N ARG A 74 2.68 18.68 -8.26
CA ARG A 74 3.74 19.45 -8.93
C ARG A 74 4.54 18.62 -9.94
N LEU A 75 4.28 17.31 -9.98
CA LEU A 75 4.86 16.38 -10.94
C LEU A 75 3.84 16.23 -12.07
N SER A 76 3.77 17.22 -12.94
CA SER A 76 3.08 17.06 -14.21
C SER A 76 3.94 16.14 -15.08
N LEU A 77 3.36 15.04 -15.59
CA LEU A 77 3.97 14.30 -16.69
C LEU A 77 3.70 15.12 -17.96
N GLU A 78 4.77 15.61 -18.58
CA GLU A 78 4.75 16.10 -19.96
C GLU A 78 4.40 14.97 -20.94
#